data_AF-A0A7K2AJ15-F1
#
_entry.id   AF-A0A7K2AJ15-F1
#
_cell.length_a   1.000
_cell.length_b   1.000
_cell.length_c   1.000
_cell.angle_alpha   90.00
_cell.angle_beta   90.00
_cell.angle_gamma   90.00
#
_symmetry.space_group_name_H-M   'P 1'
#
loop_
_entity.id
_entity.type
_entity.pdbx_description
1 polymer ?
#
loop_
_entity_poly.entity_id
_entity_poly.type
_entity_poly.pdbx_seq_one_letter_code
_entity_poly.pdbx_strand_id
1 'polypeptide(L)'
;MTEPGGSPGQFVTEVGVVGLVGTGVIGKGWAVRALSRGWEVVATDPAPGAAESLAAFVERTWAAVTALGLYPGARPDRVRFAESIEEVAARADLVVESVPEREELKKEVAGRIDRALAADVLICSSSSGLLPSRLQAGLRHPERYLVAHPFNPVYLLPLVELCGGRLTSPAAVAAAKAVYEELGMHPLVVRNEIEGYLSDRLQEAMWREALWMVNDGVATTDELDQAIIYGPGLRWAGMGTMLTFHLAGGNGGMRHMLGHFGPALELPWTKLKAPPLTDRLSASLISGIDEQAAGRSVAELEQIRDRFLISVMRSLRPHNLGAGRMVADREAVRLQAAARRWRPGVEVGAPLELYRTQVEPDWVDYNGHMTESAYLTAFGWASDALFRFVGIDEEYRAGGHSFYTVESHIHYRREASVQQELFFTTQVLGVDYRRLHIFHAMHDRDGRRLSSTEQMLLHVDTRAGRAVPILPRPARALAVVEQAHRNLGVPPEVGSQMSLDGRG
;
A
#
# COMPACT_ATOMS: atom_id res chain seq x y z
N MET A 1 -11.21 -17.82 25.01
CA MET A 1 -9.75 -17.58 25.12
C MET A 1 -9.58 -16.10 25.30
N THR A 2 -9.18 -15.71 26.50
CA THR A 2 -9.02 -14.33 26.96
C THR A 2 -7.86 -13.66 26.24
N GLU A 3 -8.12 -12.51 25.62
CA GLU A 3 -7.08 -11.63 25.08
C GLU A 3 -6.17 -11.15 26.24
N PRO A 4 -4.84 -11.18 26.08
CA PRO A 4 -3.95 -10.61 27.10
C PRO A 4 -3.97 -9.09 26.97
N GLY A 5 -4.68 -8.43 27.90
CA GLY A 5 -4.62 -6.98 28.09
C GLY A 5 -3.22 -6.54 28.52
N GLY A 6 -2.43 -6.03 27.58
CA GLY A 6 -1.25 -5.22 27.86
C GLY A 6 -1.67 -3.77 28.11
N SER A 7 -1.10 -3.15 29.14
CA SER A 7 -1.27 -1.72 29.42
C SER A 7 -0.85 -0.88 28.20
N PRO A 8 -1.74 -0.06 27.61
CA PRO A 8 -1.31 0.94 26.63
C PRO A 8 -0.45 1.98 27.36
N GLY A 9 0.83 2.08 27.00
CA GLY A 9 1.73 3.12 27.54
C GLY A 9 3.16 2.72 27.93
N GLN A 10 3.64 1.50 27.61
CA GLN A 10 5.02 1.10 27.93
C GLN A 10 6.06 1.41 26.84
N PHE A 11 5.67 1.37 25.57
CA PHE A 11 6.56 1.57 24.42
C PHE A 11 6.03 2.65 23.50
N VAL A 12 6.94 3.35 22.82
CA VAL A 12 6.60 4.37 21.82
C VAL A 12 5.82 3.73 20.66
N THR A 13 4.64 4.28 20.36
CA THR A 13 3.81 3.85 19.22
C THR A 13 3.56 4.94 18.19
N GLU A 14 3.69 6.21 18.59
CA GLU A 14 3.65 7.35 17.67
C GLU A 14 5.06 7.58 17.13
N VAL A 15 5.29 7.20 15.87
CA VAL A 15 6.62 7.30 15.25
C VAL A 15 6.63 8.48 14.26
N GLY A 16 7.54 9.43 14.49
CA GLY A 16 7.85 10.50 13.54
C GLY A 16 9.18 10.26 12.82
N VAL A 17 10.12 9.57 13.48
CA VAL A 17 11.47 9.31 12.97
C VAL A 17 11.82 7.83 13.10
N VAL A 18 12.12 7.18 11.97
CA VAL A 18 12.69 5.83 11.97
C VAL A 18 14.22 5.88 11.85
N GLY A 19 14.88 5.15 12.74
CA GLY A 19 16.30 4.91 12.71
C GLY A 19 16.62 3.64 11.92
N LEU A 20 17.52 3.72 10.93
CA LEU A 20 17.93 2.57 10.12
C LEU A 20 19.42 2.28 10.33
N VAL A 21 19.74 1.05 10.73
CA VAL A 21 21.12 0.58 10.87
C VAL A 21 21.39 -0.47 9.81
N GLY A 22 22.12 -0.07 8.76
CA GLY A 22 22.30 -0.83 7.52
C GLY A 22 21.35 -0.35 6.42
N THR A 23 21.93 0.05 5.28
CA THR A 23 21.25 0.58 4.09
C THR A 23 21.49 -0.30 2.87
N GLY A 24 21.55 -1.62 3.10
CA GLY A 24 21.46 -2.63 2.04
C GLY A 24 20.08 -2.64 1.36
N VAL A 25 19.77 -3.71 0.62
CA VAL A 25 18.50 -3.85 -0.11
C VAL A 25 17.27 -3.63 0.79
N ILE A 26 17.24 -4.29 1.96
CA ILE A 26 16.13 -4.20 2.91
C ILE A 26 16.06 -2.83 3.60
N GLY A 27 17.18 -2.32 4.11
CA GLY A 27 17.23 -1.02 4.78
C GLY A 27 16.79 0.13 3.87
N LYS A 28 17.23 0.14 2.61
CA LYS A 28 16.75 1.10 1.59
C LYS A 28 15.25 0.98 1.35
N GLY A 29 14.72 -0.24 1.31
CA GLY A 29 13.28 -0.47 1.19
C GLY A 29 12.49 0.07 2.38
N TRP A 30 12.98 -0.09 3.61
CA TRP A 30 12.39 0.52 4.81
C TRP A 30 12.41 2.04 4.75
N ALA A 31 13.51 2.64 4.29
CA ALA A 31 13.60 4.10 4.12
C ALA A 31 12.49 4.62 3.22
N VAL A 32 12.33 4.04 2.02
CA VAL A 32 11.29 4.44 1.06
C VAL A 32 9.89 4.23 1.66
N ARG A 33 9.66 3.13 2.39
CA ARG A 33 8.38 2.87 3.07
C ARG A 33 8.05 3.98 4.09
N ALA A 34 8.99 4.33 4.96
CA ALA A 34 8.83 5.37 5.98
C ALA A 34 8.61 6.76 5.37
N LEU A 35 9.42 7.13 4.38
CA LEU A 35 9.27 8.40 3.66
C LEU A 35 7.90 8.49 2.97
N SER A 36 7.42 7.39 2.36
CA SER A 36 6.10 7.33 1.72
C SER A 36 4.94 7.49 2.71
N ARG A 37 5.17 7.20 4.00
CA ARG A 37 4.22 7.39 5.10
C ARG A 37 4.20 8.83 5.63
N GLY A 38 5.25 9.61 5.37
CA GLY A 38 5.44 10.95 5.92
C GLY A 38 6.42 11.01 7.09
N TRP A 39 7.03 9.89 7.47
CA TRP A 39 8.04 9.82 8.53
C TRP A 39 9.40 10.31 8.02
N GLU A 40 10.24 10.75 8.95
CA GLU A 40 11.64 11.06 8.71
C GLU A 40 12.52 9.82 8.88
N VAL A 41 13.61 9.76 8.14
CA VAL A 41 14.58 8.66 8.20
C VAL A 41 15.92 9.19 8.69
N VAL A 42 16.48 8.56 9.72
CA VAL A 42 17.89 8.74 10.12
C VAL A 42 18.61 7.40 9.92
N ALA A 43 19.54 7.34 8.98
CA ALA A 43 20.19 6.09 8.59
C ALA A 43 21.70 6.13 8.80
N THR A 44 22.30 4.98 9.10
CA THR A 44 23.77 4.81 9.14
C THR A 44 24.17 3.50 8.48
N ASP A 45 25.31 3.50 7.79
CA ASP A 45 25.90 2.34 7.15
C ASP A 45 27.41 2.56 6.99
N PRO A 46 28.28 1.61 7.38
CA PRO A 46 29.73 1.78 7.27
C PRO A 46 30.26 1.68 5.84
N ALA A 47 29.46 1.26 4.85
CA ALA A 47 29.92 1.09 3.49
C ALA A 47 30.22 2.46 2.82
N PRO A 48 31.35 2.59 2.10
CA PRO A 48 31.64 3.79 1.32
C PRO A 48 30.53 4.05 0.28
N GLY A 49 30.08 5.29 0.17
CA GLY A 49 29.04 5.68 -0.79
C GLY A 49 27.61 5.28 -0.40
N ALA A 50 27.38 4.81 0.83
CA ALA A 50 26.07 4.33 1.27
C ALA A 50 24.99 5.43 1.28
N ALA A 51 25.36 6.66 1.66
CA ALA A 51 24.44 7.81 1.66
C ALA A 51 23.94 8.13 0.24
N GLU A 52 24.86 8.21 -0.72
CA GLU A 52 24.57 8.44 -2.13
C GLU A 52 23.75 7.29 -2.72
N SER A 53 24.10 6.06 -2.36
CA SER A 53 23.39 4.86 -2.80
C SER A 53 21.96 4.79 -2.25
N LEU A 54 21.72 5.24 -1.01
CA LEU A 54 20.39 5.36 -0.42
C LEU A 54 19.59 6.45 -1.14
N ALA A 55 20.16 7.64 -1.35
CA ALA A 55 19.49 8.74 -2.05
C ALA A 55 19.08 8.34 -3.47
N ALA A 56 19.98 7.72 -4.24
CA ALA A 56 19.70 7.24 -5.59
C ALA A 56 18.60 6.16 -5.60
N PHE A 57 18.57 5.28 -4.59
CA PHE A 57 17.51 4.27 -4.48
C PHE A 57 16.15 4.90 -4.18
N VAL A 58 16.09 5.88 -3.28
CA VAL A 58 14.86 6.63 -2.97
C VAL A 58 14.33 7.30 -4.23
N GLU A 59 15.18 8.03 -4.94
CA GLU A 59 14.81 8.69 -6.21
C GLU A 59 14.26 7.69 -7.23
N ARG A 60 14.98 6.58 -7.47
CA ARG A 60 14.61 5.55 -8.45
C ARG A 60 13.27 4.88 -8.15
N THR A 61 12.95 4.67 -6.87
CA THR A 61 11.76 3.90 -6.44
C THR A 61 10.57 4.79 -6.06
N TRP A 62 10.76 6.11 -5.96
CA TRP A 62 9.72 7.04 -5.54
C TRP A 62 8.49 6.99 -6.45
N ALA A 63 8.69 6.81 -7.76
CA ALA A 63 7.59 6.68 -8.72
C ALA A 63 6.68 5.48 -8.40
N ALA A 64 7.25 4.36 -7.93
CA ALA A 64 6.49 3.14 -7.61
C ALA A 64 5.58 3.35 -6.39
N VAL A 65 6.09 3.95 -5.31
CA VAL A 65 5.26 4.28 -4.13
C VAL A 65 4.28 5.42 -4.39
N THR A 66 4.62 6.34 -5.29
CA THR A 66 3.72 7.39 -5.75
C THR A 66 2.52 6.81 -6.49
N ALA A 67 2.73 5.78 -7.31
CA ALA A 67 1.63 5.07 -7.97
C ALA A 67 0.70 4.40 -6.94
N LEU A 68 1.19 3.81 -5.84
CA LEU A 68 0.30 3.33 -4.77
C LEU A 68 -0.41 4.45 -3.98
N GLY A 69 -0.05 5.70 -4.22
CA GLY A 69 -0.50 6.85 -3.47
C GLY A 69 0.39 7.15 -2.27
N LEU A 70 0.72 8.43 -2.08
CA LEU A 70 1.52 8.90 -0.96
C LEU A 70 0.64 9.35 0.21
N TYR A 71 1.06 9.02 1.43
CA TYR A 71 0.42 9.56 2.63
C TYR A 71 0.70 11.07 2.78
N PRO A 72 -0.14 11.81 3.54
CA PRO A 72 0.12 13.20 3.86
C PRO A 72 1.51 13.41 4.48
N GLY A 73 2.22 14.44 4.02
CA GLY A 73 3.56 14.76 4.51
C GLY A 73 4.70 13.90 3.94
N ALA A 74 4.40 12.93 3.08
CA ALA A 74 5.40 12.12 2.39
C ALA A 74 6.34 12.97 1.54
N ARG A 75 7.65 12.78 1.74
CA ARG A 75 8.69 13.51 1.02
C ARG A 75 9.95 12.65 0.85
N PRO A 76 10.55 12.58 -0.34
CA PRO A 76 11.75 11.76 -0.57
C PRO A 76 13.02 12.36 0.06
N ASP A 77 13.03 13.66 0.35
CA ASP A 77 14.20 14.40 0.87
C ASP A 77 14.30 14.41 2.41
N ARG A 78 13.37 13.75 3.11
CA ARG A 78 13.36 13.61 4.59
C ARG A 78 14.31 12.52 5.10
N VAL A 79 15.49 12.43 4.50
CA VAL A 79 16.53 11.46 4.85
C VAL A 79 17.74 12.20 5.40
N ARG A 80 18.20 11.77 6.57
CA ARG A 80 19.48 12.16 7.16
C ARG A 80 20.39 10.95 7.26
N PHE A 81 21.62 11.09 6.80
CA PHE A 81 22.67 10.10 7.05
C PHE A 81 23.44 10.49 8.32
N ALA A 82 23.60 9.54 9.23
CA ALA A 82 24.26 9.71 10.53
C ALA A 82 25.62 8.99 10.53
N GLU A 83 26.58 9.57 11.26
CA GLU A 83 27.95 9.04 11.30
C GLU A 83 28.08 7.80 12.19
N SER A 84 27.09 7.53 13.04
CA SER A 84 27.13 6.44 14.01
C SER A 84 25.75 5.90 14.37
N ILE A 85 25.73 4.70 14.97
CA ILE A 85 24.51 4.09 15.54
C ILE A 85 23.97 4.95 16.68
N GLU A 86 24.86 5.56 17.45
CA GLU A 86 24.53 6.39 18.60
C GLU A 86 23.80 7.67 18.17
N GLU A 87 24.18 8.28 17.04
CA GLU A 87 23.45 9.41 16.45
C GLU A 87 22.06 9.03 15.92
N VAL A 88 21.91 7.82 15.35
CA VAL A 88 20.61 7.28 14.96
C VAL A 88 19.72 7.11 16.21
N ALA A 89 20.25 6.47 17.24
CA ALA A 89 19.54 6.19 18.48
C ALA A 89 19.09 7.45 19.22
N ALA A 90 19.85 8.55 19.14
CA ALA A 90 19.51 9.81 19.78
C ALA A 90 18.26 10.52 19.19
N ARG A 91 17.74 10.05 18.05
CA ARG A 91 16.64 10.72 17.31
C ARG A 91 15.46 9.81 16.97
N ALA A 92 15.65 8.50 17.03
CA ALA A 92 14.69 7.55 16.50
C ALA A 92 13.61 7.18 17.51
N ASP A 93 12.36 7.12 17.05
CA ASP A 93 11.20 6.60 17.81
C ASP A 93 11.01 5.07 17.60
N LEU A 94 11.71 4.53 16.59
CA LEU A 94 11.82 3.12 16.23
C LEU A 94 13.18 2.90 15.58
N VAL A 95 13.93 1.86 15.95
CA VAL A 95 15.14 1.45 15.23
C VAL A 95 14.95 0.12 14.52
N VAL A 96 15.27 0.09 13.23
CA VAL A 96 15.28 -1.10 12.39
C VAL A 96 16.71 -1.47 12.00
N GLU A 97 17.12 -2.67 12.37
CA GLU A 97 18.43 -3.25 12.04
C GLU A 97 18.31 -4.06 10.74
N SER A 98 19.15 -3.78 9.75
CA SER A 98 19.17 -4.38 8.40
C SER A 98 20.59 -4.67 7.90
N VAL A 99 21.49 -5.05 8.81
CA VAL A 99 22.86 -5.49 8.51
C VAL A 99 22.86 -6.92 7.94
N PRO A 100 23.98 -7.40 7.35
CA PRO A 100 24.07 -8.74 6.78
C PRO A 100 23.64 -9.86 7.74
N GLU A 101 23.14 -10.96 7.16
CA GLU A 101 22.60 -12.14 7.88
C GLU A 101 23.71 -12.97 8.55
N ARG A 102 24.40 -12.37 9.52
CA ARG A 102 25.49 -12.96 10.33
C ARG A 102 25.15 -12.76 11.80
N GLU A 103 24.89 -13.86 12.52
CA GLU A 103 24.38 -13.83 13.89
C GLU A 103 25.23 -12.97 14.83
N GLU A 104 26.56 -13.13 14.81
CA GLU A 104 27.46 -12.37 15.68
C GLU A 104 27.50 -10.87 15.37
N LEU A 105 27.44 -10.49 14.08
CA LEU A 105 27.36 -9.08 13.69
C LEU A 105 26.04 -8.45 14.17
N LYS A 106 24.92 -9.17 13.99
CA LYS A 106 23.61 -8.69 14.43
C LYS A 106 23.54 -8.53 15.95
N LYS A 107 24.10 -9.47 16.72
CA LYS A 107 24.24 -9.35 18.18
C LYS A 107 25.06 -8.12 18.59
N GLU A 108 26.20 -7.90 17.93
CA GLU A 108 27.05 -6.73 18.21
C GLU A 108 26.29 -5.42 17.96
N VAL A 109 25.65 -5.32 16.79
CA VAL A 109 24.87 -4.14 16.38
C VAL A 109 23.66 -3.93 17.28
N ALA A 110 22.88 -4.97 17.56
CA ALA A 110 21.74 -4.91 18.48
C ALA A 110 22.18 -4.47 19.88
N GLY A 111 23.31 -4.98 20.38
CA GLY A 111 23.87 -4.55 21.67
C GLY A 111 24.32 -3.09 21.69
N ARG A 112 24.84 -2.55 20.58
CA ARG A 112 25.17 -1.12 20.47
C ARG A 112 23.91 -0.25 20.46
N ILE A 113 22.91 -0.63 19.67
CA ILE A 113 21.61 0.05 19.61
C ILE A 113 20.95 0.06 21.01
N ASP A 114 20.89 -1.09 21.67
CA ASP A 114 20.29 -1.26 22.99
C ASP A 114 20.94 -0.40 24.07
N ARG A 115 22.26 -0.18 24.02
CA ARG A 115 22.96 0.71 24.94
C ARG A 115 22.69 2.19 24.70
N ALA A 116 22.37 2.57 23.47
CA ALA A 116 22.20 3.97 23.06
C ALA A 116 20.73 4.44 23.09
N LEU A 117 19.77 3.52 22.96
CA LEU A 117 18.33 3.83 22.92
C LEU A 117 17.65 3.91 24.29
N ALA A 118 16.70 4.83 24.42
CA ALA A 118 15.76 4.89 25.55
C ALA A 118 14.93 3.60 25.67
N ALA A 119 14.76 3.09 26.90
CA ALA A 119 14.21 1.76 27.23
C ALA A 119 12.82 1.44 26.64
N ASP A 120 12.07 2.46 26.25
CA ASP A 120 10.73 2.41 25.67
C ASP A 120 10.69 2.46 24.13
N VAL A 121 11.84 2.61 23.46
CA VAL A 121 11.96 2.56 22.00
C VAL A 121 12.23 1.14 21.52
N LEU A 122 11.44 0.66 20.56
CA LEU A 122 11.54 -0.68 20.01
C LEU A 122 12.79 -0.87 19.14
N ILE A 123 13.36 -2.07 19.20
CA ILE A 123 14.45 -2.52 18.31
C ILE A 123 13.94 -3.68 17.47
N CYS A 124 13.82 -3.45 16.16
CA CYS A 124 13.30 -4.42 15.20
C CYS A 124 14.42 -4.90 14.26
N SER A 125 14.80 -6.17 14.33
CA SER A 125 15.73 -6.74 13.35
C SER A 125 14.97 -7.21 12.10
N SER A 126 15.56 -6.97 10.92
CA SER A 126 15.05 -7.46 9.63
C SER A 126 15.64 -8.82 9.23
N SER A 127 16.16 -9.58 10.20
CA SER A 127 16.60 -10.98 10.02
C SER A 127 15.53 -11.80 9.28
N SER A 128 15.94 -12.68 8.37
CA SER A 128 15.04 -13.55 7.59
C SER A 128 14.98 -14.99 8.13
N GLY A 129 15.96 -15.40 8.96
CA GLY A 129 16.00 -16.77 9.46
C GLY A 129 16.43 -16.95 10.91
N LEU A 130 17.13 -15.98 11.50
CA LEU A 130 17.69 -16.14 12.84
C LEU A 130 16.62 -16.03 13.93
N LEU A 131 16.76 -16.85 14.96
CA LEU A 131 15.84 -16.83 16.11
C LEU A 131 16.02 -15.53 16.92
N PRO A 132 14.92 -14.78 17.19
CA PRO A 132 15.01 -13.56 17.98
C PRO A 132 15.66 -13.79 19.36
N SER A 133 15.40 -14.92 20.02
CA SER A 133 16.03 -15.23 21.32
C SER A 133 17.55 -15.30 21.29
N ARG A 134 18.14 -15.68 20.15
CA ARG A 134 19.61 -15.70 20.01
C ARG A 134 20.16 -14.28 19.86
N LEU A 135 19.49 -13.46 19.08
CA LEU A 135 19.89 -12.06 18.85
C LEU A 135 19.64 -11.17 20.08
N GLN A 136 18.61 -11.52 20.87
CA GLN A 136 18.23 -10.87 22.12
C GLN A 136 19.19 -11.17 23.28
N ALA A 137 20.03 -12.20 23.16
CA ALA A 137 20.91 -12.64 24.24
C ALA A 137 21.93 -11.56 24.61
N GLY A 138 21.95 -11.17 25.90
CA GLY A 138 22.92 -10.20 26.43
C GLY A 138 22.53 -8.72 26.27
N LEU A 139 21.35 -8.43 25.72
CA LEU A 139 20.80 -7.06 25.72
C LEU A 139 20.45 -6.62 27.15
N ARG A 140 20.56 -5.32 27.44
CA ARG A 140 20.17 -4.69 28.70
C ARG A 140 18.65 -4.60 28.85
N HIS A 141 17.96 -4.32 27.75
CA HIS A 141 16.50 -4.24 27.68
C HIS A 141 15.96 -5.20 26.62
N PRO A 142 16.09 -6.52 26.82
CA PRO A 142 15.67 -7.51 25.84
C PRO A 142 14.17 -7.45 25.55
N GLU A 143 13.35 -6.98 26.49
CA GLU A 143 11.89 -6.96 26.42
C GLU A 143 11.28 -6.14 25.28
N ARG A 144 12.07 -5.24 24.67
CA ARG A 144 11.69 -4.37 23.54
C ARG A 144 12.28 -4.80 22.18
N TYR A 145 13.07 -5.87 22.18
CA TYR A 145 13.71 -6.41 20.97
C TYR A 145 12.81 -7.46 20.32
N LEU A 146 12.64 -7.38 19.01
CA LEU A 146 11.95 -8.40 18.21
C LEU A 146 12.47 -8.42 16.76
N VAL A 147 12.08 -9.45 16.01
CA VAL A 147 12.23 -9.44 14.55
C VAL A 147 10.97 -8.87 13.93
N ALA A 148 11.14 -7.97 12.95
CA ALA A 148 10.11 -7.50 12.05
C ALA A 148 10.58 -7.77 10.62
N HIS A 149 10.33 -8.99 10.15
CA HIS A 149 10.82 -9.51 8.89
C HIS A 149 9.95 -9.03 7.71
N PRO A 150 10.46 -8.17 6.80
CA PRO A 150 9.72 -7.71 5.63
C PRO A 150 9.97 -8.60 4.41
N PHE A 151 9.24 -8.33 3.33
CA PHE A 151 9.44 -9.00 2.04
C PHE A 151 9.93 -8.01 0.98
N ASN A 152 10.93 -8.40 0.20
CA ASN A 152 11.47 -7.57 -0.87
C ASN A 152 10.55 -7.58 -2.11
N PRO A 153 10.17 -6.43 -2.70
CA PRO A 153 10.51 -5.06 -2.31
C PRO A 153 9.69 -4.52 -1.14
N VAL A 154 10.37 -4.13 -0.05
CA VAL A 154 9.76 -3.68 1.22
C VAL A 154 8.86 -2.45 1.05
N TYR A 155 9.19 -1.59 0.08
CA TYR A 155 8.40 -0.39 -0.21
C TYR A 155 7.05 -0.69 -0.86
N LEU A 156 6.86 -1.87 -1.46
CA LEU A 156 5.58 -2.30 -2.05
C LEU A 156 4.89 -3.38 -1.23
N LEU A 157 5.56 -4.53 -1.00
CA LEU A 157 4.96 -5.68 -0.35
C LEU A 157 4.59 -5.35 1.10
N PRO A 158 3.31 -5.50 1.50
CA PRO A 158 2.87 -4.98 2.79
C PRO A 158 3.12 -5.93 3.96
N LEU A 159 3.38 -7.22 3.74
CA LEU A 159 3.54 -8.17 4.85
C LEU A 159 4.80 -7.86 5.68
N VAL A 160 4.67 -7.88 7.00
CA VAL A 160 5.79 -7.92 7.94
C VAL A 160 5.52 -8.96 9.01
N GLU A 161 6.42 -9.92 9.18
CA GLU A 161 6.31 -10.95 10.22
C GLU A 161 6.92 -10.45 11.53
N LEU A 162 6.11 -10.35 12.58
CA LEU A 162 6.55 -9.91 13.89
C LEU A 162 6.82 -11.14 14.77
N CYS A 163 8.08 -11.38 15.08
CA CYS A 163 8.53 -12.55 15.84
C CYS A 163 9.29 -12.11 17.09
N GLY A 164 8.65 -12.30 18.25
CA GLY A 164 9.27 -12.03 19.55
C GLY A 164 10.18 -13.19 20.00
N GLY A 165 11.25 -12.86 20.69
CA GLY A 165 12.08 -13.83 21.42
C GLY A 165 11.47 -14.17 22.77
N ARG A 166 12.11 -15.08 23.51
CA ARG A 166 11.64 -15.56 24.82
C ARG A 166 11.54 -14.48 25.88
N LEU A 167 12.37 -13.43 25.79
CA LEU A 167 12.33 -12.31 26.75
C LEU A 167 11.55 -11.11 26.21
N THR A 168 11.05 -11.17 24.96
CA THR A 168 10.28 -10.07 24.37
C THR A 168 8.94 -9.96 25.09
N SER A 169 8.60 -8.75 25.54
CA SER A 169 7.32 -8.55 26.23
C SER A 169 6.15 -8.60 25.25
N PRO A 170 4.98 -9.13 25.66
CA PRO A 170 3.76 -9.03 24.86
C PRO A 170 3.39 -7.57 24.51
N ALA A 171 3.70 -6.62 25.40
CA ALA A 171 3.50 -5.19 25.17
C ALA A 171 4.36 -4.66 24.02
N ALA A 172 5.61 -5.11 23.87
CA ALA A 172 6.47 -4.72 22.74
C ALA A 172 5.94 -5.28 21.41
N VAL A 173 5.43 -6.53 21.39
CA VAL A 173 4.81 -7.10 20.19
C VAL A 173 3.54 -6.33 19.80
N ALA A 174 2.71 -5.95 20.78
CA ALA A 174 1.52 -5.14 20.53
C ALA A 174 1.87 -3.73 20.01
N ALA A 175 2.89 -3.08 20.60
CA ALA A 175 3.38 -1.78 20.15
C ALA A 175 3.94 -1.87 18.72
N ALA A 176 4.77 -2.87 18.42
CA ALA A 176 5.30 -3.10 17.08
C ALA A 176 4.18 -3.32 16.06
N LYS A 177 3.15 -4.09 16.41
CA LYS A 177 1.97 -4.28 15.57
C LYS A 177 1.31 -2.94 15.22
N ALA A 178 1.06 -2.09 16.21
CA ALA A 178 0.47 -0.77 15.99
C ALA A 178 1.36 0.13 15.11
N VAL A 179 2.67 0.18 15.39
CA VAL A 179 3.65 0.96 14.62
C VAL A 179 3.69 0.51 13.15
N TYR A 180 3.74 -0.80 12.89
CA TYR A 180 3.79 -1.31 11.52
C TYR A 180 2.44 -1.20 10.80
N GLU A 181 1.30 -1.32 11.49
CA GLU A 181 -0.02 -0.95 10.95
C GLU A 181 -0.06 0.52 10.53
N GLU A 182 0.44 1.42 11.38
CA GLU A 182 0.51 2.83 11.07
C GLU A 182 1.44 3.09 9.87
N LEU A 183 2.58 2.42 9.78
CA LEU A 183 3.49 2.48 8.61
C LEU A 183 2.83 1.97 7.31
N GLY A 184 1.61 1.41 7.39
CA GLY A 184 0.87 0.85 6.28
C GLY A 184 1.34 -0.54 5.90
N MET A 185 1.98 -1.27 6.81
CA MET A 185 2.27 -2.70 6.68
C MET A 185 1.09 -3.54 7.18
N HIS A 186 1.09 -4.82 6.85
CA HIS A 186 0.24 -5.86 7.39
C HIS A 186 1.06 -6.71 8.37
N PRO A 187 1.07 -6.40 9.67
CA PRO A 187 1.82 -7.17 10.65
C PRO A 187 1.18 -8.52 10.92
N LEU A 188 1.95 -9.58 10.71
CA LEU A 188 1.58 -10.95 11.02
C LEU A 188 2.39 -11.43 12.22
N VAL A 189 1.74 -11.60 13.37
CA VAL A 189 2.42 -12.03 14.61
C VAL A 189 2.73 -13.53 14.55
N VAL A 190 4.02 -13.85 14.57
CA VAL A 190 4.53 -15.21 14.69
C VAL A 190 4.42 -15.63 16.14
N ARG A 191 3.50 -16.55 16.44
CA ARG A 191 3.14 -16.91 17.82
C ARG A 191 4.27 -17.55 18.61
N ASN A 192 5.11 -18.33 17.94
CA ASN A 192 6.25 -19.01 18.53
C ASN A 192 7.44 -18.83 17.60
N GLU A 193 8.60 -18.47 18.15
CA GLU A 193 9.81 -18.35 17.35
C GLU A 193 10.13 -19.66 16.62
N ILE A 194 10.50 -19.53 15.35
CA ILE A 194 10.90 -20.63 14.47
C ILE A 194 11.86 -20.06 13.41
N GLU A 195 12.86 -20.83 12.99
CA GLU A 195 13.75 -20.41 11.91
C GLU A 195 12.99 -20.27 10.58
N GLY A 196 13.26 -19.20 9.84
CA GLY A 196 12.57 -18.88 8.57
C GLY A 196 11.10 -18.47 8.74
N TYR A 197 10.64 -18.27 9.98
CA TYR A 197 9.31 -17.74 10.33
C TYR A 197 8.15 -18.51 9.65
N LEU A 198 7.20 -17.84 8.98
CA LEU A 198 6.07 -18.52 8.33
C LEU A 198 6.25 -18.55 6.80
N SER A 199 6.39 -17.38 6.18
CA SER A 199 6.41 -17.25 4.72
C SER A 199 7.67 -17.85 4.10
N ASP A 200 8.85 -17.55 4.65
CA ASP A 200 10.12 -18.05 4.09
C ASP A 200 10.22 -19.57 4.18
N ARG A 201 9.68 -20.20 5.24
CA ARG A 201 9.57 -21.66 5.29
C ARG A 201 8.75 -22.24 4.14
N LEU A 202 7.66 -21.57 3.75
CA LEU A 202 6.80 -22.01 2.64
C LEU A 202 7.49 -21.78 1.29
N GLN A 203 8.14 -20.63 1.11
CA GLN A 203 8.90 -20.30 -0.10
C GLN A 203 10.09 -21.23 -0.28
N GLU A 204 10.87 -21.48 0.77
CA GLU A 204 11.99 -22.41 0.72
C GLU A 204 11.55 -23.85 0.43
N ALA A 205 10.41 -24.30 0.97
CA ALA A 205 9.89 -25.63 0.65
C ALA A 205 9.63 -25.80 -0.86
N MET A 206 9.04 -24.78 -1.49
CA MET A 206 8.82 -24.75 -2.94
C MET A 206 10.15 -24.67 -3.71
N TRP A 207 11.08 -23.82 -3.27
CA TRP A 207 12.38 -23.67 -3.92
C TRP A 207 13.20 -24.96 -3.90
N ARG A 208 13.22 -25.67 -2.76
CA ARG A 208 13.95 -26.93 -2.63
C ARG A 208 13.44 -28.01 -3.57
N GLU A 209 12.13 -28.04 -3.82
CA GLU A 209 11.54 -28.93 -4.81
C GLU A 209 11.91 -28.52 -6.24
N ALA A 210 11.84 -27.23 -6.56
CA ALA A 210 12.25 -26.71 -7.86
C ALA A 210 13.72 -27.06 -8.19
N LEU A 211 14.62 -26.94 -7.21
CA LEU A 211 16.02 -27.34 -7.34
C LEU A 211 16.16 -28.83 -7.73
N TRP A 212 15.35 -29.71 -7.14
CA TRP A 212 15.34 -31.13 -7.51
C TRP A 212 14.82 -31.35 -8.92
N MET A 213 13.75 -30.68 -9.31
CA MET A 213 13.19 -30.82 -10.66
C MET A 213 14.19 -30.37 -11.74
N VAL A 214 14.94 -29.29 -11.51
CA VAL A 214 16.04 -28.89 -12.41
C VAL A 214 17.20 -29.88 -12.36
N ASN A 215 17.62 -30.31 -11.17
CA ASN A 215 18.73 -31.25 -10.99
C ASN A 215 18.49 -32.59 -11.71
N ASP A 216 17.26 -33.09 -11.61
CA ASP A 216 16.86 -34.38 -12.15
C ASP A 216 16.43 -34.27 -13.63
N GLY A 217 16.47 -33.06 -14.21
CA GLY A 217 16.12 -32.81 -15.62
C GLY A 217 14.63 -32.96 -15.94
N VAL A 218 13.77 -32.78 -14.93
CA VAL A 218 12.31 -32.86 -15.05
C VAL A 218 11.74 -31.62 -15.74
N ALA A 219 12.30 -30.45 -15.45
CA ALA A 219 11.88 -29.17 -16.00
C ALA A 219 13.03 -28.15 -15.97
N THR A 220 12.95 -27.15 -16.85
CA THR A 220 13.77 -25.94 -16.84
C THR A 220 13.29 -24.96 -15.78
N THR A 221 14.07 -23.91 -15.48
CA THR A 221 13.61 -22.86 -14.56
C THR A 221 12.36 -22.13 -15.10
N ASP A 222 12.28 -21.91 -16.41
CA ASP A 222 11.13 -21.22 -17.04
C ASP A 222 9.85 -22.05 -16.94
N GLU A 223 9.91 -23.35 -17.24
CA GLU A 223 8.74 -24.24 -17.12
C GLU A 223 8.21 -24.30 -15.68
N LEU A 224 9.10 -24.29 -14.69
CA LEU A 224 8.72 -24.26 -13.28
C LEU A 224 8.07 -22.94 -12.88
N ASP A 225 8.62 -21.81 -13.32
CA ASP A 225 8.04 -20.49 -13.07
C ASP A 225 6.67 -20.36 -13.77
N GLN A 226 6.55 -20.80 -15.02
CA GLN A 226 5.29 -20.87 -15.78
C GLN A 226 4.23 -21.70 -15.06
N ALA A 227 4.61 -22.86 -14.50
CA ALA A 227 3.69 -23.70 -13.73
C ALA A 227 3.08 -22.95 -12.52
N ILE A 228 3.84 -22.04 -11.91
CA ILE A 228 3.36 -21.21 -10.80
C ILE A 228 2.54 -20.02 -11.31
N ILE A 229 3.07 -19.20 -12.22
CA ILE A 229 2.43 -17.93 -12.62
C ILE A 229 1.15 -18.14 -13.44
N TYR A 230 1.06 -19.22 -14.25
CA TYR A 230 -0.17 -19.58 -14.97
C TYR A 230 -1.08 -20.53 -14.19
N GLY A 231 -0.59 -21.10 -13.10
CA GLY A 231 -1.32 -22.05 -12.25
C GLY A 231 -1.74 -21.43 -10.91
N PRO A 232 -1.23 -21.96 -9.77
CA PRO A 232 -1.71 -21.58 -8.46
C PRO A 232 -1.32 -20.14 -8.03
N GLY A 233 -0.29 -19.54 -8.63
CA GLY A 233 0.14 -18.17 -8.32
C GLY A 233 -0.96 -17.12 -8.56
N LEU A 234 -1.77 -17.29 -9.61
CA LEU A 234 -2.86 -16.37 -9.94
C LEU A 234 -3.91 -16.28 -8.82
N ARG A 235 -4.24 -17.40 -8.16
CA ARG A 235 -5.19 -17.43 -7.04
C ARG A 235 -4.56 -17.04 -5.70
N TRP A 236 -3.25 -17.23 -5.53
CA TRP A 236 -2.56 -16.94 -4.26
C TRP A 236 -2.51 -15.46 -3.90
N ALA A 237 -2.56 -14.57 -4.89
CA ALA A 237 -2.59 -13.12 -4.65
C ALA A 237 -3.83 -12.68 -3.84
N GLY A 238 -4.98 -13.34 -4.03
CA GLY A 238 -6.22 -13.04 -3.31
C GLY A 238 -6.58 -14.03 -2.21
N MET A 239 -6.15 -15.29 -2.32
CA MET A 239 -6.51 -16.39 -1.41
C MET A 239 -5.32 -17.29 -1.10
N GLY A 240 -4.94 -17.38 0.18
CA GLY A 240 -3.84 -18.26 0.61
C GLY A 240 -4.14 -19.76 0.45
N THR A 241 -3.08 -20.57 0.44
CA THR A 241 -3.12 -22.02 0.17
C THR A 241 -4.21 -22.76 0.94
N MET A 242 -4.33 -22.52 2.25
CA MET A 242 -5.31 -23.20 3.11
C MET A 242 -6.76 -22.95 2.65
N LEU A 243 -7.09 -21.71 2.29
CA LEU A 243 -8.43 -21.37 1.80
C LEU A 243 -8.66 -21.95 0.40
N THR A 244 -7.64 -21.97 -0.46
CA THR A 244 -7.77 -22.57 -1.78
C THR A 244 -8.00 -24.08 -1.73
N PHE A 245 -7.43 -24.79 -0.74
CA PHE A 245 -7.72 -26.21 -0.51
C PHE A 245 -9.10 -26.43 0.12
N HIS A 246 -9.61 -25.49 0.91
CA HIS A 246 -11.01 -25.54 1.34
C HIS A 246 -11.95 -25.58 0.12
N LEU A 247 -11.71 -24.72 -0.87
CA LEU A 247 -12.49 -24.71 -2.11
C LEU A 247 -12.35 -26.00 -2.93
N ALA A 248 -11.17 -26.63 -2.90
CA ALA A 248 -10.95 -27.92 -3.58
C ALA A 248 -11.83 -29.05 -3.04
N GLY A 249 -12.36 -28.92 -1.81
CA GLY A 249 -13.33 -29.86 -1.24
C GLY A 249 -14.79 -29.66 -1.71
N GLY A 250 -15.07 -28.67 -2.57
CA GLY A 250 -16.43 -28.33 -3.01
C GLY A 250 -17.32 -27.89 -1.85
N ASN A 251 -18.62 -28.21 -1.90
CA ASN A 251 -19.58 -27.82 -0.86
C ASN A 251 -19.27 -28.41 0.53
N GLY A 252 -18.48 -29.49 0.61
CA GLY A 252 -18.02 -30.07 1.87
C GLY A 252 -16.79 -29.37 2.46
N GLY A 253 -16.20 -28.43 1.73
CA GLY A 253 -15.07 -27.62 2.16
C GLY A 253 -13.84 -28.43 2.57
N MET A 254 -13.04 -27.86 3.48
CA MET A 254 -11.84 -28.50 4.02
C MET A 254 -12.09 -29.88 4.62
N ARG A 255 -13.27 -30.14 5.21
CA ARG A 255 -13.61 -31.46 5.77
C ARG A 255 -13.60 -32.53 4.68
N HIS A 256 -14.24 -32.24 3.55
CA HIS A 256 -14.29 -33.17 2.43
C HIS A 256 -12.92 -33.30 1.75
N MET A 257 -12.21 -32.18 1.58
CA MET A 257 -10.83 -32.20 1.07
C MET A 257 -9.94 -33.14 1.90
N LEU A 258 -9.92 -33.01 3.24
CA LEU A 258 -9.09 -33.84 4.11
C LEU A 258 -9.48 -35.33 4.05
N GLY A 259 -10.77 -35.64 3.95
CA GLY A 259 -11.25 -37.02 3.82
C GLY A 259 -10.81 -37.69 2.52
N HIS A 260 -10.75 -36.93 1.41
CA HIS A 260 -10.36 -37.45 0.10
C HIS A 260 -8.85 -37.44 -0.13
N PHE A 261 -8.18 -36.37 0.29
CA PHE A 261 -6.76 -36.11 0.00
C PHE A 261 -5.82 -36.68 1.08
N GLY A 262 -6.33 -37.06 2.25
CA GLY A 262 -5.55 -37.64 3.33
C GLY A 262 -4.60 -38.77 2.89
N PRO A 263 -5.06 -39.79 2.15
CA PRO A 263 -4.18 -40.87 1.67
C PRO A 263 -3.05 -40.41 0.73
N ALA A 264 -3.26 -39.33 -0.02
CA ALA A 264 -2.25 -38.81 -0.95
C ALA A 264 -1.07 -38.12 -0.23
N LEU A 265 -1.26 -37.67 1.02
CA LEU A 265 -0.20 -37.03 1.82
C LEU A 265 0.93 -37.99 2.20
N GLU A 266 0.68 -39.31 2.17
CA GLU A 266 1.69 -40.33 2.43
C GLU A 266 2.56 -40.62 1.21
N LEU A 267 2.15 -40.14 0.03
CA LEU A 267 2.89 -40.37 -1.21
C LEU A 267 4.11 -39.45 -1.29
N PRO A 268 5.29 -39.95 -1.72
CA PRO A 268 6.53 -39.18 -1.73
C PRO A 268 6.62 -38.24 -2.96
N TRP A 269 5.64 -37.35 -3.11
CA TRP A 269 5.53 -36.47 -4.29
C TRP A 269 6.54 -35.32 -4.32
N THR A 270 7.08 -34.91 -3.16
CA THR A 270 7.97 -33.74 -3.06
C THR A 270 9.13 -34.00 -2.09
N LYS A 271 10.22 -33.23 -2.23
CA LYS A 271 11.48 -33.32 -1.50
C LYS A 271 11.78 -32.00 -0.76
N LEU A 272 11.65 -32.02 0.56
CA LEU A 272 11.86 -30.83 1.41
C LEU A 272 13.32 -30.53 1.78
N LYS A 273 14.26 -31.40 1.40
CA LYS A 273 15.70 -31.16 1.56
C LYS A 273 16.29 -30.83 0.19
N ALA A 274 17.00 -29.71 0.08
CA ALA A 274 17.64 -29.32 -1.18
C ALA A 274 18.63 -30.39 -1.68
N PRO A 275 18.81 -30.54 -3.01
CA PRO A 275 19.96 -31.26 -3.54
C PRO A 275 21.25 -30.47 -3.27
N PRO A 276 22.43 -31.11 -3.30
CA PRO A 276 23.70 -30.40 -3.31
C PRO A 276 23.77 -29.47 -4.53
N LEU A 277 24.21 -28.22 -4.33
CA LEU A 277 24.48 -27.28 -5.43
C LEU A 277 25.76 -27.68 -6.15
N THR A 278 25.65 -28.69 -7.02
CA THR A 278 26.74 -29.10 -7.90
C THR A 278 27.03 -28.04 -8.96
N ASP A 279 28.22 -28.07 -9.57
CA ASP A 279 28.56 -27.18 -10.68
C ASP A 279 27.56 -27.30 -11.83
N ARG A 280 27.11 -28.53 -12.12
CA ARG A 280 26.09 -28.79 -13.14
C ARG A 280 24.76 -28.13 -12.81
N LEU A 281 24.24 -28.34 -11.60
CA LEU A 281 22.97 -27.75 -11.18
C LEU A 281 23.06 -26.22 -11.20
N SER A 282 24.16 -25.66 -10.67
CA SER A 282 24.40 -24.22 -10.66
C SER A 282 24.44 -23.65 -12.07
N ALA A 283 25.16 -24.29 -13.00
CA ALA A 283 25.20 -23.89 -14.40
C ALA A 283 23.83 -23.96 -15.08
N SER A 284 23.03 -25.01 -14.82
CA SER A 284 21.66 -25.11 -15.35
C SER A 284 20.75 -24.00 -14.84
N LEU A 285 20.82 -23.67 -13.55
CA LEU A 285 20.03 -22.58 -12.97
C LEU A 285 20.44 -21.22 -13.56
N ILE A 286 21.76 -20.97 -13.65
CA ILE A 286 22.28 -19.72 -14.21
C ILE A 286 21.85 -19.57 -15.67
N SER A 287 22.11 -20.58 -16.52
CA SER A 287 21.74 -20.54 -17.93
C SER A 287 20.23 -20.35 -18.13
N GLY A 288 19.41 -21.08 -17.37
CA GLY A 288 17.96 -20.95 -17.48
C GLY A 288 17.44 -19.58 -17.05
N ILE A 289 18.02 -18.99 -15.99
CA ILE A 289 17.66 -17.62 -15.58
C ILE A 289 18.17 -16.57 -16.58
N ASP A 290 19.36 -16.75 -17.16
CA ASP A 290 19.88 -15.85 -18.19
C ASP A 290 19.00 -15.86 -19.45
N GLU A 291 18.54 -17.05 -19.86
CA GLU A 291 17.56 -17.23 -20.95
C GLU A 291 16.24 -16.53 -20.64
N GLN A 292 15.67 -16.74 -19.44
CA GLN A 292 14.45 -16.06 -19.00
C GLN A 292 14.62 -14.53 -18.92
N ALA A 293 15.77 -14.06 -18.42
CA ALA A 293 16.08 -12.64 -18.34
C ALA A 293 16.12 -12.01 -19.74
N ALA A 294 16.44 -12.79 -20.79
CA ALA A 294 16.41 -12.37 -22.19
C ALA A 294 17.19 -11.06 -22.43
N GLY A 295 18.37 -10.95 -21.80
CA GLY A 295 19.26 -9.79 -21.90
C GLY A 295 18.84 -8.56 -21.07
N ARG A 296 17.72 -8.61 -20.34
CA ARG A 296 17.29 -7.55 -19.43
C ARG A 296 18.17 -7.51 -18.19
N SER A 297 18.57 -6.32 -17.79
CA SER A 297 19.26 -6.07 -16.53
C SER A 297 18.34 -6.34 -15.33
N VAL A 298 18.95 -6.60 -14.17
CA VAL A 298 18.21 -6.72 -12.89
C VAL A 298 17.35 -5.48 -12.63
N ALA A 299 17.85 -4.28 -12.95
CA ALA A 299 17.10 -3.05 -12.79
C ALA A 299 15.82 -3.00 -13.65
N GLU A 300 15.87 -3.49 -14.89
CA GLU A 300 14.69 -3.58 -15.76
C GLU A 300 13.69 -4.62 -15.24
N LEU A 301 14.18 -5.78 -14.76
CA LEU A 301 13.34 -6.81 -14.16
C LEU A 301 12.67 -6.31 -12.86
N GLU A 302 13.39 -5.56 -12.02
CA GLU A 302 12.82 -4.90 -10.84
C GLU A 302 11.69 -3.94 -11.22
N GLN A 303 11.88 -3.11 -12.25
CA GLN A 303 10.83 -2.19 -12.71
C GLN A 303 9.60 -2.93 -13.26
N ILE A 304 9.80 -4.03 -13.99
CA ILE A 304 8.71 -4.89 -14.47
C ILE A 304 7.94 -5.48 -13.28
N ARG A 305 8.65 -6.07 -12.32
CA ARG A 305 8.08 -6.64 -11.09
C ARG A 305 7.28 -5.59 -10.33
N ASP A 306 7.84 -4.41 -10.10
CA ASP A 306 7.21 -3.35 -9.32
C ASP A 306 5.91 -2.86 -9.95
N ARG A 307 5.92 -2.60 -11.27
CA ARG A 307 4.69 -2.22 -12.00
C ARG A 307 3.62 -3.31 -11.89
N PHE A 308 4.01 -4.57 -12.09
CA PHE A 308 3.09 -5.71 -11.95
C PHE A 308 2.50 -5.81 -10.54
N LEU A 309 3.33 -5.72 -9.50
CA LEU A 309 2.88 -5.78 -8.11
C LEU A 309 1.86 -4.67 -7.82
N ILE A 310 2.10 -3.44 -8.28
CA ILE A 310 1.18 -2.32 -8.13
C ILE A 310 -0.16 -2.62 -8.82
N SER A 311 -0.14 -3.11 -10.06
CA SER A 311 -1.36 -3.47 -10.79
C SER A 311 -2.16 -4.56 -10.08
N VAL A 312 -1.50 -5.59 -9.55
CA VAL A 312 -2.17 -6.66 -8.78
C VAL A 312 -2.80 -6.10 -7.50
N MET A 313 -2.04 -5.31 -6.73
CA MET A 313 -2.53 -4.70 -5.49
C MET A 313 -3.76 -3.82 -5.74
N ARG A 314 -3.73 -2.98 -6.77
CA ARG A 314 -4.87 -2.13 -7.17
C ARG A 314 -6.06 -2.96 -7.67
N SER A 315 -5.82 -4.03 -8.41
CA SER A 315 -6.89 -4.92 -8.90
C SER A 315 -7.59 -5.68 -7.77
N LEU A 316 -6.89 -5.96 -6.67
CA LEU A 316 -7.49 -6.60 -5.49
C LEU A 316 -8.33 -5.63 -4.64
N ARG A 317 -8.13 -4.31 -4.79
CA ARG A 317 -8.80 -3.26 -3.99
C ARG A 317 -10.34 -3.34 -4.05
N PRO A 318 -11.02 -3.42 -5.22
CA PRO A 318 -12.49 -3.47 -5.27
C PRO A 318 -13.10 -4.71 -4.61
N HIS A 319 -12.30 -5.77 -4.44
CA HIS A 319 -12.73 -7.02 -3.82
C HIS A 319 -12.43 -7.07 -2.31
N ASN A 320 -11.76 -6.06 -1.75
CA ASN A 320 -11.34 -6.04 -0.35
C ASN A 320 -10.49 -7.28 0.03
N LEU A 321 -9.65 -7.76 -0.89
CA LEU A 321 -8.82 -8.97 -0.73
C LEU A 321 -7.34 -8.63 -0.53
N GLY A 322 -6.66 -9.39 0.33
CA GLY A 322 -5.20 -9.33 0.52
C GLY A 322 -4.65 -7.90 0.61
N ALA A 323 -3.65 -7.63 -0.22
CA ALA A 323 -2.99 -6.32 -0.31
C ALA A 323 -3.90 -5.20 -0.86
N GLY A 324 -5.02 -5.53 -1.53
CA GLY A 324 -6.00 -4.55 -1.99
C GLY A 324 -6.67 -3.78 -0.85
N ARG A 325 -6.78 -4.38 0.35
CA ARG A 325 -7.25 -3.69 1.56
C ARG A 325 -6.31 -2.56 1.96
N MET A 326 -5.00 -2.82 1.89
CA MET A 326 -3.98 -1.82 2.22
C MET A 326 -4.02 -0.63 1.24
N VAL A 327 -4.34 -0.87 -0.03
CA VAL A 327 -4.55 0.20 -1.02
C VAL A 327 -5.79 1.02 -0.65
N ALA A 328 -6.91 0.37 -0.32
CA ALA A 328 -8.14 1.04 0.09
C ALA A 328 -7.96 1.89 1.36
N ASP A 329 -7.29 1.33 2.39
CA ASP A 329 -7.02 2.03 3.65
C ASP A 329 -6.14 3.27 3.42
N ARG A 330 -5.10 3.13 2.61
CA ARG A 330 -4.21 4.23 2.22
C ARG A 330 -4.98 5.33 1.48
N GLU A 331 -5.83 4.98 0.53
CA GLU A 331 -6.69 5.93 -0.17
C GLU A 331 -7.63 6.65 0.79
N ALA A 332 -8.26 5.93 1.72
CA ALA A 332 -9.14 6.51 2.72
C ALA A 332 -8.42 7.54 3.60
N VAL A 333 -7.20 7.23 4.08
CA VAL A 333 -6.38 8.17 4.86
C VAL A 333 -6.04 9.42 4.04
N ARG A 334 -5.65 9.27 2.77
CA ARG A 334 -5.35 10.40 1.88
C ARG A 334 -6.57 11.30 1.68
N LEU A 335 -7.72 10.70 1.36
CA LEU A 335 -8.96 11.42 1.14
C LEU A 335 -9.44 12.13 2.41
N GLN A 336 -9.33 11.47 3.57
CA GLN A 336 -9.69 12.07 4.86
C GLN A 336 -8.78 13.24 5.23
N ALA A 337 -7.46 13.13 5.01
CA ALA A 337 -6.52 14.21 5.28
C ALA A 337 -6.70 15.41 4.34
N ALA A 338 -7.10 15.17 3.08
CA ALA A 338 -7.42 16.22 2.13
C ALA A 338 -8.82 16.83 2.35
N ALA A 339 -9.71 16.13 3.06
CA ALA A 339 -11.09 16.54 3.24
C ALA A 339 -11.19 17.84 4.06
N ARG A 340 -11.67 18.89 3.42
CA ARG A 340 -12.13 20.10 4.09
C ARG A 340 -13.58 19.89 4.46
N ARG A 341 -13.98 20.13 5.71
CA ARG A 341 -15.39 20.09 6.14
C ARG A 341 -15.89 21.51 6.41
N TRP A 342 -17.04 21.86 5.84
CA TRP A 342 -17.68 23.13 6.13
C TRP A 342 -18.08 23.22 7.61
N ARG A 343 -17.87 24.39 8.21
CA ARG A 343 -18.28 24.73 9.57
C ARG A 343 -19.03 26.07 9.56
N PRO A 344 -20.02 26.27 10.46
CA PRO A 344 -20.69 27.56 10.58
C PRO A 344 -19.68 28.71 10.75
N GLY A 345 -19.85 29.78 9.98
CA GLY A 345 -18.98 30.96 10.01
C GLY A 345 -17.76 30.89 9.07
N VAL A 346 -17.52 29.76 8.41
CA VAL A 346 -16.48 29.65 7.37
C VAL A 346 -17.03 30.16 6.04
N GLU A 347 -16.31 31.10 5.42
CA GLU A 347 -16.62 31.61 4.08
C GLU A 347 -16.53 30.48 3.04
N VAL A 348 -17.50 30.45 2.13
CA VAL A 348 -17.55 29.47 1.05
C VAL A 348 -17.02 30.11 -0.22
N GLY A 349 -15.96 29.52 -0.77
CA GLY A 349 -15.42 29.93 -2.07
C GLY A 349 -16.44 29.70 -3.18
N ALA A 350 -16.50 30.63 -4.14
CA ALA A 350 -17.41 30.60 -5.27
C ALA A 350 -16.62 30.85 -6.57
N PRO A 351 -16.31 29.82 -7.39
CA PRO A 351 -16.61 28.41 -7.17
C PRO A 351 -15.74 27.78 -6.06
N LEU A 352 -16.16 26.61 -5.57
CA LEU A 352 -15.40 25.82 -4.61
C LEU A 352 -14.18 25.19 -5.27
N GLU A 353 -13.03 25.19 -4.61
CA GLU A 353 -11.84 24.41 -5.00
C GLU A 353 -11.49 23.42 -3.88
N LEU A 354 -11.97 22.19 -4.01
CA LEU A 354 -11.88 21.16 -2.96
C LEU A 354 -10.99 19.99 -3.32
N TYR A 355 -10.62 19.81 -4.59
CA TYR A 355 -9.89 18.64 -5.06
C TYR A 355 -8.74 19.02 -5.99
N ARG A 356 -7.57 18.44 -5.69
CA ARG A 356 -6.33 18.53 -6.47
C ARG A 356 -5.72 17.13 -6.56
N THR A 357 -5.19 16.77 -7.72
CA THR A 357 -4.56 15.47 -7.95
C THR A 357 -3.57 15.56 -9.11
N GLN A 358 -2.95 14.43 -9.46
CA GLN A 358 -2.21 14.25 -10.70
C GLN A 358 -2.86 13.15 -11.53
N VAL A 359 -2.67 13.18 -12.85
CA VAL A 359 -3.12 12.08 -13.73
C VAL A 359 -2.39 10.80 -13.35
N GLU A 360 -3.14 9.79 -12.90
CA GLU A 360 -2.56 8.52 -12.49
C GLU A 360 -2.12 7.69 -13.69
N PRO A 361 -1.09 6.83 -13.55
CA PRO A 361 -0.67 5.93 -14.62
C PRO A 361 -1.77 5.01 -15.16
N ASP A 362 -2.76 4.64 -14.33
CA ASP A 362 -3.86 3.76 -14.75
C ASP A 362 -4.99 4.53 -15.44
N TRP A 363 -4.89 5.86 -15.53
CA TRP A 363 -5.90 6.70 -16.17
C TRP A 363 -5.61 6.90 -17.66
N VAL A 364 -4.38 6.64 -18.09
CA VAL A 364 -3.92 6.93 -19.45
C VAL A 364 -3.94 5.70 -20.36
N ASP A 365 -4.14 5.95 -21.65
CA ASP A 365 -4.07 4.93 -22.70
C ASP A 365 -2.62 4.69 -23.18
N TYR A 366 -2.48 3.89 -24.25
CA TYR A 366 -1.19 3.62 -24.88
C TYR A 366 -0.54 4.86 -25.53
N ASN A 367 -1.28 5.96 -25.71
CA ASN A 367 -0.77 7.24 -26.19
C ASN A 367 -0.28 8.14 -25.03
N GLY A 368 -0.49 7.72 -23.77
CA GLY A 368 -0.12 8.50 -22.59
C GLY A 368 -1.11 9.62 -22.25
N HIS A 369 -2.32 9.59 -22.82
CA HIS A 369 -3.39 10.54 -22.55
C HIS A 369 -4.51 9.90 -21.74
N MET A 370 -5.16 10.67 -20.86
CA MET A 370 -6.30 10.18 -20.09
C MET A 370 -7.38 9.60 -21.00
N THR A 371 -7.85 8.39 -20.67
CA THR A 371 -9.03 7.78 -21.30
C THR A 371 -10.29 8.55 -20.95
N GLU A 372 -11.32 8.46 -21.78
CA GLU A 372 -12.62 9.10 -21.60
C GLU A 372 -13.24 8.75 -20.23
N SER A 373 -13.15 7.48 -19.83
CA SER A 373 -13.67 7.02 -18.54
C SER A 373 -12.92 7.63 -17.35
N ALA A 374 -11.61 7.85 -17.48
CA ALA A 374 -10.79 8.37 -16.40
C ALA A 374 -11.13 9.83 -16.06
N TYR A 375 -11.56 10.65 -17.02
CA TYR A 375 -12.05 12.00 -16.70
C TYR A 375 -13.29 11.93 -15.79
N LEU A 376 -14.24 11.04 -16.10
CA LEU A 376 -15.44 10.89 -15.28
C LEU A 376 -15.09 10.34 -13.88
N THR A 377 -14.13 9.41 -13.79
CA THR A 377 -13.57 8.97 -12.51
C THR A 377 -12.98 10.15 -11.71
N ALA A 378 -12.18 11.00 -12.35
CA ALA A 378 -11.59 12.17 -11.72
C ALA A 378 -12.64 13.18 -11.21
N PHE A 379 -13.71 13.41 -11.99
CA PHE A 379 -14.86 14.19 -11.53
C PHE A 379 -15.65 13.52 -10.42
N GLY A 380 -15.74 12.19 -10.41
CA GLY A 380 -16.26 11.42 -9.29
C GLY A 380 -15.53 11.74 -7.99
N TRP A 381 -14.19 11.80 -8.03
CA TRP A 381 -13.38 12.21 -6.87
C TRP A 381 -13.61 13.67 -6.45
N ALA A 382 -13.82 14.58 -7.40
CA ALA A 382 -14.20 15.97 -7.10
C ALA A 382 -15.59 16.05 -6.42
N SER A 383 -16.56 15.26 -6.87
CA SER A 383 -17.87 15.11 -6.21
C SER A 383 -17.71 14.56 -4.79
N ASP A 384 -16.84 13.58 -4.61
CA ASP A 384 -16.53 12.99 -3.30
C ASP A 384 -15.89 13.98 -2.33
N ALA A 385 -15.07 14.91 -2.84
CA ALA A 385 -14.53 16.02 -2.06
C ALA A 385 -15.64 17.01 -1.64
N LEU A 386 -16.58 17.34 -2.54
CA LEU A 386 -17.77 18.13 -2.19
C LEU A 386 -18.61 17.42 -1.13
N PHE A 387 -18.84 16.11 -1.25
CA PHE A 387 -19.61 15.31 -0.29
C PHE A 387 -19.00 15.41 1.11
N ARG A 388 -17.70 15.19 1.25
CA ARG A 388 -17.01 15.35 2.54
C ARG A 388 -17.12 16.78 3.06
N PHE A 389 -17.03 17.78 2.18
CA PHE A 389 -17.21 19.19 2.54
C PHE A 389 -18.57 19.51 3.14
N VAL A 390 -19.64 19.00 2.54
CA VAL A 390 -21.00 19.19 3.06
C VAL A 390 -21.35 18.22 4.21
N GLY A 391 -20.42 17.34 4.58
CA GLY A 391 -20.56 16.45 5.73
C GLY A 391 -21.16 15.08 5.43
N ILE A 392 -21.09 14.63 4.18
CA ILE A 392 -21.27 13.25 3.74
C ILE A 392 -19.88 12.57 3.76
N ASP A 393 -19.44 12.26 4.98
CA ASP A 393 -18.20 11.56 5.26
C ASP A 393 -18.46 10.05 5.44
N GLU A 394 -17.42 9.32 5.84
CA GLU A 394 -17.45 7.88 6.04
C GLU A 394 -18.49 7.47 7.10
N GLU A 395 -18.65 8.24 8.18
CA GLU A 395 -19.69 8.04 9.21
C GLU A 395 -21.10 8.15 8.60
N TYR A 396 -21.33 9.21 7.80
CA TYR A 396 -22.60 9.41 7.10
C TYR A 396 -22.92 8.25 6.15
N ARG A 397 -21.93 7.80 5.36
CA ARG A 397 -22.07 6.67 4.42
C ARG A 397 -22.35 5.36 5.15
N ALA A 398 -21.67 5.09 6.27
CA ALA A 398 -21.91 3.92 7.10
C ALA A 398 -23.35 3.89 7.65
N GLY A 399 -23.95 5.07 7.87
CA GLY A 399 -25.36 5.25 8.20
C GLY A 399 -26.34 4.77 7.12
N GLY A 400 -25.87 4.48 5.90
CA GLY A 400 -26.70 3.99 4.80
C GLY A 400 -27.25 5.09 3.89
N HIS A 401 -26.58 6.25 3.82
CA HIS A 401 -27.02 7.39 3.01
C HIS A 401 -25.89 7.96 2.14
N SER A 402 -26.20 8.37 0.91
CA SER A 402 -25.24 9.03 0.01
C SER A 402 -25.96 9.75 -1.14
N PHE A 403 -25.21 10.44 -2.00
CA PHE A 403 -25.68 10.87 -3.32
C PHE A 403 -25.23 9.89 -4.40
N TYR A 404 -26.13 9.54 -5.31
CA TYR A 404 -25.83 8.82 -6.54
C TYR A 404 -26.03 9.74 -7.74
N THR A 405 -25.05 9.75 -8.65
CA THR A 405 -25.17 10.43 -9.94
C THR A 405 -26.18 9.70 -10.81
N VAL A 406 -27.20 10.40 -11.27
CA VAL A 406 -28.22 9.86 -12.18
C VAL A 406 -28.02 10.30 -13.62
N GLU A 407 -27.33 11.40 -13.83
CA GLU A 407 -27.01 11.93 -15.15
C GLU A 407 -25.65 12.64 -15.10
N SER A 408 -24.87 12.51 -16.16
CA SER A 408 -23.63 13.25 -16.35
C SER A 408 -23.50 13.64 -17.80
N HIS A 409 -23.19 14.90 -18.04
CA HIS A 409 -22.77 15.41 -19.33
C HIS A 409 -21.31 15.86 -19.20
N ILE A 410 -20.43 15.40 -20.09
CA ILE A 410 -18.99 15.66 -20.02
C ILE A 410 -18.50 16.30 -21.32
N HIS A 411 -17.67 17.33 -21.19
CA HIS A 411 -17.09 18.05 -22.31
C HIS A 411 -15.56 17.96 -22.26
N TYR A 412 -14.98 17.25 -23.22
CA TYR A 412 -13.53 17.20 -23.39
C TYR A 412 -13.07 18.42 -24.19
N ARG A 413 -12.13 19.20 -23.65
CA ARG A 413 -11.57 20.39 -24.32
C ARG A 413 -10.12 20.19 -24.72
N ARG A 414 -9.34 19.54 -23.86
CA ARG A 414 -7.90 19.30 -24.04
C ARG A 414 -7.53 17.97 -23.41
N GLU A 415 -6.49 17.36 -23.95
CA GLU A 415 -5.90 16.15 -23.40
C GLU A 415 -5.15 16.46 -22.09
N ALA A 416 -5.11 15.47 -21.22
CA ALA A 416 -4.30 15.46 -20.01
C ALA A 416 -3.35 14.25 -20.05
N SER A 417 -2.08 14.48 -19.74
CA SER A 417 -1.03 13.45 -19.81
C SER A 417 -0.66 12.93 -18.43
N VAL A 418 -0.08 11.74 -18.37
CA VAL A 418 0.35 11.09 -17.12
C VAL A 418 1.18 12.04 -16.24
N GLN A 419 0.95 12.00 -14.92
CA GLN A 419 1.56 12.88 -13.90
C GLN A 419 1.25 14.38 -14.00
N GLN A 420 0.48 14.83 -14.99
CA GLN A 420 0.07 16.23 -15.07
C GLN A 420 -0.76 16.62 -13.84
N GLU A 421 -0.43 17.76 -13.23
CA GLU A 421 -1.18 18.30 -12.09
C GLU A 421 -2.53 18.86 -12.52
N LEU A 422 -3.56 18.53 -11.73
CA LEU A 422 -4.95 18.88 -11.95
C LEU A 422 -5.54 19.54 -10.70
N PHE A 423 -6.38 20.56 -10.91
CA PHE A 423 -7.28 21.07 -9.87
C PHE A 423 -8.71 21.19 -10.41
N PHE A 424 -9.67 21.09 -9.49
CA PHE A 424 -11.09 21.03 -9.82
C PHE A 424 -11.85 22.14 -9.12
N THR A 425 -12.65 22.87 -9.89
CA THR A 425 -13.62 23.82 -9.33
C THR A 425 -15.03 23.24 -9.41
N THR A 426 -15.81 23.41 -8.35
CA THR A 426 -17.18 22.91 -8.24
C THR A 426 -18.16 24.06 -8.04
N GLN A 427 -19.18 24.13 -8.88
CA GLN A 427 -20.30 25.04 -8.77
C GLN A 427 -21.58 24.23 -8.51
N VAL A 428 -22.15 24.36 -7.32
CA VAL A 428 -23.55 23.98 -7.05
C VAL A 428 -24.48 24.91 -7.83
N LEU A 429 -25.23 24.35 -8.78
CA LEU A 429 -26.18 25.05 -9.64
C LEU A 429 -27.59 25.09 -9.02
N GLY A 430 -27.93 24.09 -8.21
CA GLY A 430 -29.20 24.05 -7.51
C GLY A 430 -29.33 22.86 -6.57
N VAL A 431 -30.11 23.05 -5.51
CA VAL A 431 -30.42 22.01 -4.51
C VAL A 431 -31.91 22.01 -4.22
N ASP A 432 -32.53 20.83 -4.22
CA ASP A 432 -33.89 20.67 -3.70
C ASP A 432 -33.94 19.67 -2.54
N TYR A 433 -35.12 19.24 -2.13
CA TYR A 433 -35.28 18.34 -0.98
C TYR A 433 -34.56 16.98 -1.14
N ARG A 434 -34.22 16.53 -2.35
CA ARG A 434 -33.51 15.25 -2.62
C ARG A 434 -32.51 15.27 -3.78
N ARG A 435 -32.46 16.32 -4.59
CA ARG A 435 -31.58 16.47 -5.76
C ARG A 435 -30.50 17.51 -5.52
N LEU A 436 -29.36 17.26 -6.15
CA LEU A 436 -28.21 18.15 -6.19
C LEU A 436 -27.74 18.27 -7.65
N HIS A 437 -27.73 19.49 -8.19
CA HIS A 437 -27.26 19.81 -9.52
C HIS A 437 -25.93 20.54 -9.43
N ILE A 438 -24.87 19.98 -10.01
CA ILE A 438 -23.51 20.52 -9.92
C ILE A 438 -22.85 20.60 -11.27
N PHE A 439 -21.87 21.50 -11.36
CA PHE A 439 -20.93 21.61 -12.45
C PHE A 439 -19.51 21.55 -11.92
N HIS A 440 -18.68 20.69 -12.49
CA HIS A 440 -17.24 20.65 -12.24
C HIS A 440 -16.48 21.13 -13.47
N ALA A 441 -15.39 21.87 -13.24
CA ALA A 441 -14.39 22.15 -14.24
C ALA A 441 -13.03 21.64 -13.77
N MET A 442 -12.33 20.93 -14.66
CA MET A 442 -10.99 20.41 -14.46
C MET A 442 -9.98 21.31 -15.16
N HIS A 443 -8.93 21.70 -14.43
CA HIS A 443 -7.92 22.65 -14.89
C HIS A 443 -6.49 22.07 -14.77
N ASP A 444 -5.61 22.48 -15.68
CA ASP A 444 -4.16 22.30 -15.51
C ASP A 444 -3.58 23.28 -14.47
N ARG A 445 -2.30 23.15 -14.13
CA ARG A 445 -1.60 24.06 -13.19
C ARG A 445 -1.62 25.54 -13.60
N ASP A 446 -1.76 25.82 -14.90
CA ASP A 446 -1.77 27.17 -15.45
C ASP A 446 -3.21 27.74 -15.50
N GLY A 447 -4.20 27.00 -14.98
CA GLY A 447 -5.61 27.40 -14.92
C GLY A 447 -6.40 27.13 -16.20
N ARG A 448 -5.81 26.51 -17.23
CA ARG A 448 -6.52 26.19 -18.48
C ARG A 448 -7.50 25.06 -18.24
N ARG A 449 -8.75 25.24 -18.67
CA ARG A 449 -9.79 24.21 -18.58
C ARG A 449 -9.49 23.07 -19.56
N LEU A 450 -9.35 21.85 -19.02
CA LEU A 450 -9.09 20.62 -19.76
C LEU A 450 -10.39 19.88 -20.07
N SER A 451 -11.30 19.83 -19.10
CA SER A 451 -12.60 19.17 -19.23
C SER A 451 -13.60 19.78 -18.27
N SER A 452 -14.88 19.53 -18.48
CA SER A 452 -15.95 19.87 -17.52
C SER A 452 -17.02 18.80 -17.48
N THR A 453 -17.75 18.71 -16.38
CA THR A 453 -18.95 17.89 -16.30
C THR A 453 -20.09 18.60 -15.59
N GLU A 454 -21.29 18.49 -16.15
CA GLU A 454 -22.54 18.77 -15.48
C GLU A 454 -23.11 17.46 -14.94
N GLN A 455 -23.55 17.45 -13.68
CA GLN A 455 -24.10 16.24 -13.05
C GLN A 455 -25.38 16.54 -12.29
N MET A 456 -26.36 15.63 -12.44
CA MET A 456 -27.54 15.55 -11.59
C MET A 456 -27.38 14.38 -10.63
N LEU A 457 -27.56 14.63 -9.33
CA LEU A 457 -27.42 13.64 -8.27
C LEU A 457 -28.69 13.52 -7.44
N LEU A 458 -28.97 12.30 -6.96
CA LEU A 458 -30.07 11.98 -6.05
C LEU A 458 -29.54 11.50 -4.71
N HIS A 459 -30.08 12.04 -3.63
CA HIS A 459 -29.84 11.53 -2.29
C HIS A 459 -30.62 10.24 -2.06
N VAL A 460 -29.93 9.18 -1.62
CA VAL A 460 -30.48 7.82 -1.53
C VAL A 460 -30.25 7.21 -0.15
N ASP A 461 -31.18 6.34 0.23
CA ASP A 461 -30.95 5.31 1.26
C ASP A 461 -30.38 4.08 0.55
N THR A 462 -29.11 3.76 0.84
CA THR A 462 -28.37 2.69 0.17
C THR A 462 -28.83 1.30 0.59
N ARG A 463 -29.48 1.17 1.75
CA ARG A 463 -30.03 -0.10 2.25
C ARG A 463 -31.40 -0.37 1.63
N ALA A 464 -32.22 0.69 1.49
CA ALA A 464 -33.54 0.61 0.87
C ALA A 464 -33.51 0.72 -0.68
N GLY A 465 -32.39 1.16 -1.25
CA GLY A 465 -32.21 1.32 -2.69
C GLY A 465 -33.13 2.36 -3.33
N ARG A 466 -33.50 3.42 -2.59
CA ARG A 466 -34.45 4.45 -3.07
C ARG A 466 -34.03 5.87 -2.69
N ALA A 467 -34.50 6.84 -3.47
CA ALA A 467 -34.28 8.25 -3.18
C ALA A 467 -35.03 8.69 -1.91
N VAL A 468 -34.36 9.46 -1.04
CA VAL A 468 -34.89 9.98 0.23
C VAL A 468 -34.48 11.44 0.43
N PRO A 469 -35.17 12.22 1.29
CA PRO A 469 -34.77 13.60 1.55
C PRO A 469 -33.32 13.72 2.03
N ILE A 470 -32.64 14.83 1.67
CA ILE A 470 -31.30 15.15 2.16
C ILE A 470 -31.38 15.37 3.67
N LEU A 471 -30.53 14.67 4.44
CA LEU A 471 -30.55 14.79 5.90
C LEU A 471 -30.05 16.17 6.37
N PRO A 472 -30.40 16.62 7.59
CA PRO A 472 -30.19 18.00 8.02
C PRO A 472 -28.76 18.51 7.93
N ARG A 473 -27.77 17.65 8.21
CA ARG A 473 -26.34 18.00 8.21
C ARG A 473 -25.86 18.44 6.81
N PRO A 474 -25.94 17.60 5.75
CA PRO A 474 -25.62 18.03 4.40
C PRO A 474 -26.57 19.09 3.84
N ALA A 475 -27.86 19.03 4.15
CA ALA A 475 -28.82 20.03 3.66
C ALA A 475 -28.44 21.46 4.10
N ARG A 476 -28.02 21.63 5.36
CA ARG A 476 -27.58 22.93 5.88
C ARG A 476 -26.33 23.45 5.17
N ALA A 477 -25.33 22.59 4.96
CA ALA A 477 -24.09 23.01 4.30
C ALA A 477 -24.35 23.34 2.82
N LEU A 478 -25.14 22.52 2.12
CA LEU A 478 -25.51 22.74 0.72
C LEU A 478 -26.28 24.04 0.51
N ALA A 479 -27.20 24.40 1.40
CA ALA A 479 -27.92 25.68 1.33
C ALA A 479 -26.97 26.89 1.42
N VAL A 480 -25.92 26.80 2.25
CA VAL A 480 -24.90 27.86 2.35
C VAL A 480 -24.05 27.92 1.08
N VAL A 481 -23.68 26.77 0.52
CA VAL A 481 -22.93 26.71 -0.75
C VAL A 481 -23.74 27.26 -1.92
N GLU A 482 -24.99 26.85 -2.07
CA GLU A 482 -25.90 27.36 -3.10
C GLU A 482 -26.07 28.88 -3.00
N GLN A 483 -26.28 29.40 -1.79
CA GLN A 483 -26.38 30.84 -1.57
C GLN A 483 -25.08 31.59 -1.90
N ALA A 484 -23.90 31.01 -1.66
CA ALA A 484 -22.63 31.59 -2.06
C ALA A 484 -22.45 31.58 -3.58
N HIS A 485 -22.96 30.54 -4.25
CA HIS A 485 -22.81 30.35 -5.70
C HIS A 485 -23.88 31.05 -6.54
N ARG A 486 -24.95 31.58 -5.94
CA ARG A 486 -26.09 32.20 -6.66
C ARG A 486 -25.72 33.31 -7.65
N ASN A 487 -24.58 33.98 -7.42
CA ASN A 487 -24.11 35.10 -8.23
C ASN A 487 -23.08 34.67 -9.29
N LEU A 488 -22.66 33.40 -9.28
CA LEU A 488 -21.84 32.86 -10.36
C LEU A 488 -22.69 32.74 -11.62
N GLY A 489 -22.13 33.11 -12.76
CA GLY A 489 -22.75 32.85 -14.04
C GLY A 489 -22.94 31.35 -14.25
N VAL A 490 -24.02 30.96 -14.94
CA VAL A 490 -24.22 29.56 -15.36
C VAL A 490 -23.19 29.24 -16.44
N PRO A 491 -22.36 28.20 -16.28
CA PRO A 491 -21.39 27.80 -17.31
C PRO A 491 -22.11 27.49 -18.63
N PRO A 492 -21.56 27.90 -19.78
CA PRO A 492 -22.23 27.75 -21.08
C PRO A 492 -22.45 26.30 -21.51
N GLU A 493 -21.70 25.36 -20.91
CA GLU A 493 -21.85 23.93 -21.13
C GLU A 493 -23.12 23.32 -20.51
N VAL A 494 -23.70 23.97 -19.48
CA VAL A 494 -24.86 23.47 -18.74
C VAL A 494 -26.08 23.38 -19.65
N GLY A 495 -26.69 22.20 -19.72
CA GLY A 495 -27.86 21.92 -20.55
C GLY A 495 -27.58 21.90 -22.06
N SER A 496 -26.31 21.91 -22.48
CA SER A 496 -25.96 21.78 -23.90
C SER A 496 -26.46 20.45 -24.47
N GLN A 497 -26.87 20.45 -25.74
CA GLN A 497 -27.29 19.25 -26.45
C GLN A 497 -26.14 18.74 -27.33
N MET A 498 -25.90 17.43 -27.33
CA MET A 498 -25.01 16.79 -28.29
C MET A 498 -25.73 16.64 -29.63
N SER A 499 -25.46 17.55 -30.56
CA SER A 499 -25.98 17.51 -31.93
C SER A 499 -24.86 17.77 -32.94
N LEU A 500 -25.06 17.28 -34.17
CA LEU A 500 -24.26 17.69 -35.32
C LEU A 500 -24.95 18.89 -35.96
N ASP A 501 -24.71 20.08 -35.44
CA ASP A 501 -25.28 21.30 -36.01
C ASP A 501 -24.56 21.64 -37.32
N GLY A 502 -25.25 21.44 -38.45
CA GLY A 502 -24.89 21.97 -39.77
C GLY A 502 -23.64 21.33 -40.43
N ARG A 503 -23.85 20.49 -41.46
CA ARG A 503 -22.81 20.27 -42.48
C ARG A 503 -22.57 21.61 -43.18
N GLY A 504 -21.52 22.32 -42.77
CA GLY A 504 -20.94 23.44 -43.52
C GLY A 504 -20.14 22.92 -44.70
#